data_AF-Q5JD79-F1
#
_entry.id   AF-Q5JD79-F1
#
_cell.length_a   1.000
_cell.length_b   1.000
_cell.length_c   1.000
_cell.angle_alpha   90.00
_cell.angle_beta   90.00
_cell.angle_gamma   90.00
#
_symmetry.space_group_name_H-M   'P 1'
#
loop_
_entity.id
_entity.type
_entity.pdbx_description
1 polymer ?
#
loop_
_entity_poly.entity_id
_entity_poly.type
_entity_poly.pdbx_seq_one_letter_code
_entity_poly.pdbx_strand_id
1 'polypeptide(L)'
;MWITIQGKHLTIKIDLDRYIPSPYPFFLIFGIKDNLIVGACWKGKLEGAETNVYGVLQELLIACIQMLNPKSSTSNFARKEAKWHGFVLNENNPSYELITSSNPSSILYFEADGNILKVYYYNDLLAYTNCREYENRHRGVVELPLREFVEDVLKISREYLEKYASIIEKIRLEHGEEPDDYDSLRGLYREVERLYRESGFR
;
A
#
# COMPACT_ATOMS: atom_id res chain seq x y z
N MET A 1 -10.99 -17.26 -0.76
CA MET A 1 -10.77 -17.22 -2.21
C MET A 1 -9.85 -16.06 -2.42
N TRP A 2 -8.68 -16.31 -3.01
CA TRP A 2 -7.74 -15.25 -3.28
C TRP A 2 -8.13 -14.52 -4.56
N ILE A 3 -8.45 -13.23 -4.43
CA ILE A 3 -8.48 -12.32 -5.57
C ILE A 3 -7.10 -11.69 -5.73
N THR A 4 -6.70 -11.40 -6.96
CA THR A 4 -5.43 -10.74 -7.26
C THR A 4 -5.72 -9.52 -8.13
N ILE A 5 -5.31 -8.35 -7.66
CA ILE A 5 -5.35 -7.08 -8.39
C ILE A 5 -3.91 -6.68 -8.65
N GLN A 6 -3.54 -6.48 -9.92
CA GLN A 6 -2.14 -6.38 -10.31
C GLN A 6 -1.90 -5.23 -11.31
N GLY A 7 -0.93 -4.38 -10.96
CA GLY A 7 -0.28 -3.40 -11.83
C GLY A 7 0.96 -3.97 -12.51
N LYS A 8 1.80 -3.09 -13.06
CA LYS A 8 3.09 -3.43 -13.65
C LYS A 8 4.11 -3.82 -12.56
N HIS A 9 4.13 -3.11 -11.45
CA HIS A 9 5.01 -3.28 -10.28
C HIS A 9 4.25 -3.67 -9.03
N LEU A 10 3.02 -3.17 -8.84
CA LEU A 10 2.24 -3.42 -7.63
C LEU A 10 1.39 -4.68 -7.77
N THR A 11 1.31 -5.49 -6.70
CA THR A 11 0.39 -6.63 -6.61
C THR A 11 -0.29 -6.63 -5.26
N ILE A 12 -1.62 -6.69 -5.26
CA ILE A 12 -2.45 -6.90 -4.08
C ILE A 12 -3.19 -8.22 -4.22
N LYS A 13 -3.08 -9.10 -3.23
CA LYS A 13 -3.92 -10.29 -3.11
C LYS A 13 -4.75 -10.22 -1.85
N ILE A 14 -6.04 -10.50 -1.94
CA ILE A 14 -6.96 -10.43 -0.80
C ILE A 14 -7.64 -11.78 -0.66
N ASP A 15 -7.64 -12.33 0.55
CA ASP A 15 -8.38 -13.55 0.85
C ASP A 15 -9.79 -13.22 1.31
N LEU A 16 -10.78 -13.52 0.45
CA LEU A 16 -12.19 -13.28 0.74
C LEU A 16 -12.86 -14.41 1.53
N ASP A 17 -12.22 -15.57 1.73
CA ASP A 17 -12.83 -16.66 2.53
C ASP A 17 -12.52 -16.53 4.01
N ARG A 18 -11.45 -15.81 4.36
CA ARG A 18 -11.03 -15.60 5.74
C ARG A 18 -11.41 -14.20 6.19
N TYR A 19 -12.29 -14.15 7.17
CA TYR A 19 -12.77 -12.92 7.80
C TYR A 19 -12.54 -12.97 9.30
N ILE A 20 -12.01 -11.89 9.87
CA ILE A 20 -11.86 -11.74 11.32
C ILE A 20 -12.56 -10.44 11.72
N PRO A 21 -13.64 -10.49 12.53
CA PRO A 21 -14.32 -9.29 13.03
C PRO A 21 -13.38 -8.44 13.89
N SER A 22 -12.71 -7.49 13.26
CA SER A 22 -11.63 -6.66 13.82
C SER A 22 -11.47 -5.41 12.94
N PRO A 23 -10.72 -4.40 13.39
CA PRO A 23 -10.38 -3.25 12.54
C PRO A 23 -9.64 -3.62 11.24
N TYR A 24 -9.11 -4.84 11.14
CA TYR A 24 -8.30 -5.33 10.02
C TYR A 24 -8.87 -6.65 9.45
N PRO A 25 -10.08 -6.65 8.89
CA PRO A 25 -10.90 -7.86 8.80
C PRO A 25 -10.48 -8.88 7.74
N PHE A 26 -9.61 -8.51 6.80
CA PHE A 26 -9.21 -9.36 5.68
C PHE A 26 -7.73 -9.70 5.72
N PHE A 27 -7.35 -10.83 5.13
CA PHE A 27 -5.95 -11.16 4.91
C PHE A 27 -5.47 -10.64 3.56
N LEU A 28 -4.40 -9.86 3.54
CA LEU A 28 -3.84 -9.26 2.33
C LEU A 28 -2.34 -9.55 2.19
N ILE A 29 -1.94 -9.80 0.95
CA ILE A 29 -0.54 -9.81 0.52
C ILE A 29 -0.32 -8.58 -0.36
N PHE A 30 0.65 -7.74 -0.01
CA PHE A 30 1.06 -6.61 -0.84
C PHE A 30 2.50 -6.81 -1.30
N GLY A 31 2.72 -6.71 -2.60
CA GLY A 31 4.04 -6.78 -3.22
C GLY A 31 4.35 -5.56 -4.06
N ILE A 32 5.62 -5.17 -4.05
CA ILE A 32 6.20 -4.17 -4.96
C ILE A 32 7.37 -4.84 -5.69
N LYS A 33 7.22 -5.05 -7.00
CA LYS A 33 8.10 -5.88 -7.81
C LYS A 33 8.21 -7.29 -7.20
N ASP A 34 9.42 -7.74 -6.86
CA ASP A 34 9.71 -9.03 -6.24
C ASP A 34 9.76 -8.98 -4.70
N ASN A 35 9.43 -7.84 -4.09
CA ASN A 35 9.51 -7.63 -2.64
C ASN A 35 8.13 -7.79 -2.00
N LEU A 36 8.07 -8.64 -0.97
CA LEU A 36 6.88 -8.87 -0.16
C LEU A 36 6.79 -7.80 0.94
N ILE A 37 5.94 -6.81 0.72
CA ILE A 37 5.84 -5.64 1.58
C ILE A 37 4.89 -5.87 2.74
N VAL A 38 3.75 -6.52 2.51
CA VAL A 38 2.79 -6.93 3.54
C VAL A 38 2.50 -8.42 3.39
N GLY A 39 2.53 -9.13 4.51
CA GLY A 39 2.36 -10.59 4.59
C GLY A 39 3.66 -11.30 4.94
N ALA A 40 3.60 -12.63 4.98
CA ALA A 40 4.71 -13.48 5.39
C ALA A 40 4.85 -14.70 4.47
N CYS A 41 5.94 -15.43 4.65
CA CYS A 41 6.09 -16.77 4.09
C CYS A 41 6.38 -17.77 5.20
N TRP A 42 5.60 -18.86 5.24
CA TRP A 42 5.73 -19.94 6.20
C TRP A 42 5.72 -21.29 5.51
N LYS A 43 6.75 -22.10 5.73
CA LYS A 43 6.87 -23.47 5.18
C LYS A 43 6.65 -23.49 3.66
N GLY A 44 7.18 -22.48 2.95
CA GLY A 44 7.05 -22.33 1.50
C GLY A 44 5.69 -21.84 1.02
N LYS A 45 4.83 -21.33 1.91
CA LYS A 45 3.51 -20.79 1.58
C LYS A 45 3.42 -19.32 1.95
N LEU A 46 2.96 -18.50 1.02
CA LEU A 46 2.63 -17.11 1.31
C LEU A 46 1.35 -17.02 2.15
N GLU A 47 1.39 -16.14 3.14
CA GLU A 47 0.27 -15.84 4.01
C GLU A 47 0.07 -14.33 4.08
N GLY A 48 -1.18 -13.88 3.94
CA GLY A 48 -1.51 -12.47 4.09
C GLY A 48 -1.41 -12.02 5.55
N ALA A 49 -1.25 -10.72 5.75
CA ALA A 49 -1.44 -10.09 7.04
C ALA A 49 -2.89 -9.59 7.17
N GLU A 50 -3.42 -9.57 8.39
CA GLU A 50 -4.68 -8.89 8.69
C GLU A 50 -4.60 -7.41 8.26
N THR A 51 -5.59 -6.92 7.51
CA THR A 51 -5.64 -5.55 6.98
C THR A 51 -7.07 -5.03 6.86
N ASN A 52 -7.18 -3.71 6.83
CA ASN A 52 -8.28 -3.03 6.15
C ASN A 52 -7.91 -2.79 4.68
N VAL A 53 -8.61 -3.45 3.74
CA VAL A 53 -8.33 -3.32 2.29
C VAL A 53 -8.64 -1.90 1.79
N TYR A 54 -9.74 -1.31 2.26
CA TYR A 54 -10.12 0.07 1.95
C TYR A 54 -9.02 1.02 2.41
N GLY A 55 -8.54 0.86 3.64
CA GLY A 55 -7.51 1.70 4.24
C GLY A 55 -6.19 1.68 3.46
N VAL A 56 -5.72 0.50 3.03
CA VAL A 56 -4.52 0.37 2.18
C VAL A 56 -4.66 1.18 0.89
N LEU A 57 -5.79 1.07 0.20
CA LEU A 57 -6.01 1.79 -1.05
C LEU A 57 -6.15 3.29 -0.83
N GLN A 58 -6.79 3.69 0.26
CA GLN A 58 -6.90 5.08 0.68
C GLN A 58 -5.51 5.71 0.86
N GLU A 59 -4.63 5.05 1.60
CA GLU A 59 -3.30 5.56 1.88
C GLU A 59 -2.38 5.55 0.66
N LEU A 60 -2.48 4.54 -0.21
CA LEU A 60 -1.75 4.55 -1.48
C LEU A 60 -2.15 5.75 -2.37
N LEU A 61 -3.45 6.07 -2.41
CA LEU A 61 -3.94 7.25 -3.13
C LEU A 61 -3.47 8.55 -2.48
N ILE A 62 -3.52 8.65 -1.15
CA ILE A 62 -3.00 9.82 -0.42
C ILE A 62 -1.49 9.98 -0.67
N ALA A 63 -0.71 8.90 -0.62
CA ALA A 63 0.71 8.92 -0.96
C ALA A 63 0.92 9.51 -2.35
N CYS A 64 0.17 9.05 -3.36
CA CYS A 64 0.23 9.62 -4.71
C CYS A 64 -0.06 11.12 -4.73
N ILE A 65 -1.11 11.59 -4.04
CA ILE A 65 -1.43 13.03 -3.94
C ILE A 65 -0.24 13.82 -3.38
N GLN A 66 0.39 13.30 -2.32
CA GLN A 66 1.49 13.95 -1.62
C GLN A 66 2.76 14.02 -2.50
N MET A 67 3.02 12.98 -3.31
CA MET A 67 4.16 12.97 -4.24
C MET A 67 3.92 13.88 -5.46
N LEU A 68 2.69 13.92 -5.97
CA LEU A 68 2.33 14.72 -7.15
C LEU A 68 2.11 16.20 -6.83
N ASN A 69 1.74 16.52 -5.59
CA ASN A 69 1.55 17.88 -5.11
C ASN A 69 2.28 18.11 -3.78
N PRO A 70 3.61 18.32 -3.82
CA PRO A 70 4.42 18.45 -2.61
C PRO A 70 4.02 19.60 -1.66
N LYS A 71 3.20 20.55 -2.11
CA LYS A 71 2.69 21.64 -1.26
C LYS A 71 1.80 21.14 -0.11
N SER A 72 1.20 19.95 -0.25
CA SER A 72 0.42 19.30 0.81
C SER A 72 1.23 18.27 1.61
N SER A 73 2.55 18.21 1.42
CA SER A 73 3.38 17.11 1.94
C SER A 73 3.55 17.08 3.47
N THR A 74 3.41 15.89 4.07
CA THR A 74 3.75 15.61 5.49
C THR A 74 5.22 15.19 5.71
N SER A 75 6.12 15.52 4.77
CA SER A 75 7.50 15.01 4.73
C SER A 75 8.28 15.06 6.05
N ASN A 76 8.12 16.12 6.85
CA ASN A 76 8.87 16.25 8.10
C ASN A 76 8.50 15.19 9.14
N PHE A 77 7.23 14.78 9.17
CA PHE A 77 6.77 13.68 10.03
C PHE A 77 7.35 12.35 9.53
N ALA A 78 7.18 12.05 8.24
CA ALA A 78 7.71 10.83 7.62
C ALA A 78 9.22 10.67 7.83
N ARG A 79 10.00 11.75 7.66
CA ARG A 79 11.45 11.75 7.91
C ARG A 79 11.81 11.42 9.35
N LYS A 80 11.07 11.97 10.32
CA LYS A 80 11.30 11.74 11.74
C LYS A 80 11.08 10.26 12.06
N GLU A 81 9.95 9.70 11.65
CA GLU A 81 9.58 8.30 11.90
C GLU A 81 10.53 7.34 11.18
N ALA A 82 10.85 7.61 9.90
CA ALA A 82 11.81 6.81 9.14
C ALA A 82 13.17 6.67 9.84
N LYS A 83 13.65 7.74 10.50
CA LYS A 83 14.90 7.72 11.27
C LYS A 83 14.83 6.78 12.47
N TRP A 84 13.69 6.65 13.15
CA TRP A 84 13.49 5.67 14.23
C TRP A 84 13.62 4.23 13.72
N HIS A 85 13.17 3.99 12.50
CA HIS A 85 13.31 2.70 11.82
C HIS A 85 14.66 2.54 11.09
N GLY A 86 15.59 3.48 11.27
CA GLY A 86 16.95 3.45 10.72
C GLY A 86 17.05 3.76 9.24
N PHE A 87 16.03 4.38 8.65
CA PHE A 87 16.06 4.91 7.28
C PHE A 87 16.41 6.39 7.27
N VAL A 88 17.07 6.83 6.20
CA VAL A 88 17.43 8.24 6.01
C VAL A 88 16.82 8.70 4.70
N LEU A 89 15.83 9.57 4.81
CA LEU A 89 15.14 10.21 3.69
C LEU A 89 15.77 11.58 3.43
N ASN A 90 15.89 11.96 2.17
CA ASN A 90 16.44 13.23 1.75
C ASN A 90 15.52 14.39 2.14
N GLU A 91 16.07 15.43 2.77
CA GLU A 91 15.31 16.59 3.26
C GLU A 91 14.65 17.41 2.15
N ASN A 92 15.24 17.40 0.95
CA ASN A 92 14.75 18.16 -0.19
C ASN A 92 13.68 17.42 -1.00
N ASN A 93 13.50 16.13 -0.74
CA ASN A 93 12.56 15.30 -1.49
C ASN A 93 11.19 15.27 -0.80
N PRO A 94 10.08 15.38 -1.55
CA PRO A 94 8.76 15.08 -1.01
C PRO A 94 8.75 13.67 -0.46
N SER A 95 8.21 13.51 0.74
CA SER A 95 8.14 12.24 1.44
C SER A 95 6.77 12.05 2.09
N TYR A 96 6.35 10.79 2.18
CA TYR A 96 5.12 10.39 2.84
C TYR A 96 5.33 9.07 3.58
N GLU A 97 4.75 8.96 4.76
CA GLU A 97 4.71 7.71 5.51
C GLU A 97 3.34 7.09 5.32
N LEU A 98 3.35 5.82 4.94
CA LEU A 98 2.17 4.97 4.99
C LEU A 98 2.33 4.11 6.23
N ILE A 99 1.71 4.58 7.31
CA ILE A 99 1.36 3.72 8.43
C ILE A 99 0.20 2.92 7.89
N THR A 100 0.44 1.69 7.43
CA THR A 100 -0.64 0.87 6.92
C THR A 100 -1.76 0.89 7.95
N SER A 101 -2.94 1.35 7.58
CA SER A 101 -4.18 0.98 8.28
C SER A 101 -4.46 -0.52 8.15
N SER A 102 -3.50 -1.29 7.62
CA SER A 102 -3.19 -2.67 7.96
C SER A 102 -2.21 -2.72 9.13
N ASN A 103 -2.54 -3.41 10.22
CA ASN A 103 -1.58 -4.10 11.11
C ASN A 103 -0.14 -3.50 11.23
N PRO A 104 0.29 -3.03 12.43
CA PRO A 104 1.59 -2.37 12.66
C PRO A 104 2.85 -3.19 12.31
N SER A 105 2.66 -4.40 11.79
CA SER A 105 3.69 -5.31 11.32
C SER A 105 4.30 -4.93 9.97
N SER A 106 3.85 -3.86 9.30
CA SER A 106 4.51 -3.33 8.10
C SER A 106 4.52 -1.80 8.07
N ILE A 107 5.63 -1.22 7.63
CA ILE A 107 5.84 0.23 7.59
C ILE A 107 6.44 0.58 6.25
N LEU A 108 5.90 1.61 5.60
CA LEU A 108 6.42 2.10 4.32
C LEU A 108 6.67 3.61 4.37
N TYR A 109 7.80 4.02 3.82
CA TYR A 109 8.10 5.41 3.54
C TYR A 109 8.32 5.60 2.04
N PHE A 110 7.68 6.60 1.49
CA PHE A 110 7.79 7.01 0.09
C PHE A 110 8.63 8.27 0.01
N GLU A 111 9.62 8.29 -0.89
CA GLU A 111 10.44 9.48 -1.22
C GLU A 111 10.46 9.66 -2.73
N ALA A 112 10.08 10.85 -3.23
CA ALA A 112 10.17 11.18 -4.64
C ALA A 112 11.47 11.92 -4.91
N ASP A 113 12.32 11.29 -5.71
CA ASP A 113 13.57 11.83 -6.21
C ASP A 113 13.41 12.10 -7.71
N GLY A 114 12.80 13.25 -8.03
CA GLY A 114 12.37 13.58 -9.38
C GLY A 114 11.35 12.58 -9.93
N ASN A 115 11.75 11.83 -10.97
CA ASN A 115 10.89 10.82 -11.63
C ASN A 115 11.02 9.42 -11.01
N ILE A 116 11.84 9.26 -9.98
CA ILE A 116 12.02 7.99 -9.27
C ILE A 116 11.33 8.07 -7.91
N LEU A 117 10.59 7.02 -7.58
CA LEU A 117 10.05 6.79 -6.26
C LEU A 117 10.93 5.77 -5.55
N LYS A 118 11.40 6.12 -4.35
CA LYS A 118 12.03 5.19 -3.42
C LYS A 118 11.00 4.80 -2.37
N VAL A 119 10.80 3.49 -2.20
CA VAL A 119 9.90 2.92 -1.19
C VAL A 119 10.76 2.19 -0.17
N TYR A 120 10.98 2.81 0.97
CA TYR A 120 11.62 2.20 2.12
C TYR A 120 10.58 1.36 2.84
N TYR A 121 10.90 0.11 3.14
CA TYR A 121 9.93 -0.78 3.75
C TYR A 121 10.55 -1.60 4.89
N TYR A 122 9.73 -1.86 5.91
CA TYR A 122 9.99 -2.82 6.96
C TYR A 122 8.76 -3.71 7.11
N ASN A 123 8.93 -5.01 7.02
CA ASN A 123 7.89 -6.03 7.16
C ASN A 123 8.28 -6.96 8.32
N ASP A 124 7.71 -6.69 9.49
CA ASP A 124 8.00 -7.41 10.73
C ASP A 124 7.65 -8.90 10.64
N LEU A 125 6.53 -9.25 10.00
CA LEU A 125 6.13 -10.65 9.87
C LEU A 125 7.12 -11.46 9.05
N LEU A 126 7.71 -10.83 8.01
CA LEU A 126 8.71 -11.47 7.18
C LEU A 126 10.06 -11.60 7.88
N ALA A 127 10.33 -10.82 8.93
CA ALA A 127 11.58 -10.90 9.69
C ALA A 127 11.76 -12.28 10.35
N TYR A 128 10.67 -12.97 10.64
CA TYR A 128 10.64 -14.28 11.27
C TYR A 128 10.43 -15.44 10.28
N THR A 129 10.46 -15.18 8.97
CA THR A 129 10.19 -16.20 7.95
C THR A 129 11.15 -17.38 8.01
N ASN A 130 10.65 -18.58 7.67
CA ASN A 130 11.45 -19.78 7.43
C ASN A 130 11.56 -20.14 5.94
N CYS A 131 11.20 -19.22 5.04
CA CYS A 131 11.33 -19.38 3.61
C CYS A 131 12.65 -18.77 3.11
N ARG A 132 13.52 -19.60 2.53
CA ARG A 132 14.86 -19.19 2.09
C ARG A 132 14.87 -18.04 1.08
N GLU A 133 13.88 -17.98 0.19
CA GLU A 133 13.76 -16.91 -0.83
C GLU A 133 13.46 -15.51 -0.25
N TYR A 134 13.04 -15.43 1.01
CA TYR A 134 12.74 -14.19 1.72
C TYR A 134 13.70 -13.89 2.88
N GLU A 135 14.73 -14.72 3.07
CA GLU A 135 15.74 -14.54 4.11
C GLU A 135 16.41 -13.16 3.98
N ASN A 136 16.39 -12.38 5.06
CA ASN A 136 16.88 -10.98 5.11
C ASN A 136 16.19 -9.99 4.15
N ARG A 137 15.02 -10.33 3.57
CA ARG A 137 14.25 -9.44 2.68
C ARG A 137 13.11 -8.70 3.38
N HIS A 138 13.06 -8.79 4.72
CA HIS A 138 12.07 -8.14 5.58
C HIS A 138 12.24 -6.62 5.67
N ARG A 139 13.36 -6.08 5.19
CA ARG A 139 13.64 -4.64 5.20
C ARG A 139 14.44 -4.26 3.98
N GLY A 140 14.16 -3.10 3.38
CA GLY A 140 14.93 -2.63 2.24
C GLY A 140 14.40 -1.34 1.62
N VAL A 141 14.88 -1.06 0.41
CA VAL A 141 14.44 0.06 -0.43
C VAL A 141 14.16 -0.48 -1.82
N VAL A 142 12.97 -0.18 -2.35
CA VAL A 142 12.59 -0.48 -3.73
C VAL A 142 12.51 0.81 -4.52
N GLU A 143 13.21 0.88 -5.65
CA GLU A 143 13.16 2.03 -6.55
C GLU A 143 12.34 1.69 -7.79
N LEU A 144 11.45 2.60 -8.21
CA LEU A 144 10.65 2.46 -9.43
C LEU A 144 10.25 3.82 -9.99
N PRO A 145 9.89 3.92 -11.28
CA PRO A 145 9.43 5.19 -11.82
C PRO A 145 8.17 5.67 -11.11
N LEU A 146 8.15 6.91 -10.62
CA LEU A 146 7.02 7.51 -9.91
C LEU A 146 5.75 7.47 -10.78
N ARG A 147 5.89 7.77 -12.07
CA ARG A 147 4.81 7.67 -13.05
C ARG A 147 4.17 6.28 -13.05
N GLU A 148 4.98 5.23 -13.18
CA GLU A 148 4.49 3.86 -13.27
C GLU A 148 3.88 3.38 -11.94
N PHE A 149 4.38 3.87 -10.80
CA PHE A 149 3.74 3.63 -9.51
C PHE A 149 2.34 4.27 -9.44
N VAL A 150 2.19 5.52 -9.86
CA VAL A 150 0.89 6.21 -9.86
C VAL A 150 -0.10 5.52 -10.81
N GLU A 151 0.36 5.11 -12.01
CA GLU A 151 -0.45 4.33 -12.95
C GLU A 151 -0.94 3.02 -12.34
N ASP A 152 -0.08 2.32 -11.59
CA ASP A 152 -0.44 1.10 -10.89
C ASP A 152 -1.46 1.32 -9.77
N VAL A 153 -1.25 2.35 -8.94
CA VAL A 153 -2.19 2.70 -7.86
C VAL A 153 -3.57 3.02 -8.46
N LEU A 154 -3.63 3.87 -9.50
CA LEU A 154 -4.89 4.18 -10.18
C LEU A 154 -5.55 2.92 -10.74
N LYS A 155 -4.80 2.05 -11.44
CA LYS A 155 -5.33 0.81 -11.99
C LYS A 155 -5.92 -0.09 -10.90
N ILE A 156 -5.17 -0.32 -9.83
CA ILE A 156 -5.58 -1.19 -8.72
C ILE A 156 -6.79 -0.62 -7.99
N SER A 157 -6.78 0.68 -7.67
CA SER A 157 -7.90 1.35 -7.00
C SER A 157 -9.17 1.31 -7.85
N ARG A 158 -9.07 1.54 -9.17
CA ARG A 158 -10.23 1.42 -10.08
C ARG A 158 -10.78 0.00 -10.09
N GLU A 159 -9.91 -0.99 -10.25
CA GLU A 159 -10.34 -2.38 -10.29
C GLU A 159 -11.00 -2.83 -8.98
N TYR A 160 -10.46 -2.40 -7.83
CA TYR A 160 -11.10 -2.59 -6.53
C TYR A 160 -12.50 -1.95 -6.48
N LEU A 161 -12.60 -0.66 -6.79
CA LEU A 161 -13.85 0.11 -6.73
C LEU A 161 -14.94 -0.40 -7.67
N GLU A 162 -14.56 -0.99 -8.81
CA GLU A 162 -15.50 -1.48 -9.83
C GLU A 162 -15.92 -2.93 -9.59
N LYS A 163 -15.01 -3.78 -9.12
CA LYS A 163 -15.26 -5.23 -9.07
C LYS A 163 -15.39 -5.82 -7.68
N TYR A 164 -14.69 -5.25 -6.69
CA TYR A 164 -14.46 -5.93 -5.41
C TYR A 164 -15.02 -5.18 -4.20
N ALA A 165 -15.20 -3.86 -4.28
CA ALA A 165 -15.76 -3.04 -3.21
C ALA A 165 -17.11 -3.57 -2.72
N SER A 166 -18.06 -3.84 -3.62
CA SER A 166 -19.38 -4.36 -3.24
C SER A 166 -19.34 -5.79 -2.67
N ILE A 167 -18.37 -6.61 -3.09
CA ILE A 167 -18.19 -7.98 -2.56
C ILE A 167 -17.67 -7.90 -1.12
N ILE A 168 -16.64 -7.08 -0.90
CA ILE A 168 -16.05 -6.86 0.43
C ILE A 168 -17.07 -6.22 1.37
N GLU A 169 -17.82 -5.22 0.91
CA GLU A 169 -18.92 -4.61 1.66
C GLU A 169 -19.95 -5.65 2.08
N LYS A 170 -20.39 -6.52 1.16
CA LYS A 170 -21.35 -7.59 1.50
C LYS A 170 -20.84 -8.50 2.60
N ILE A 171 -19.57 -8.89 2.56
CA ILE A 171 -18.96 -9.73 3.61
C ILE A 171 -18.96 -9.00 4.95
N ARG A 172 -18.62 -7.71 4.98
CA ARG A 172 -18.62 -6.90 6.21
C ARG A 172 -20.03 -6.75 6.79
N LEU A 173 -21.02 -6.45 5.95
CA LEU A 173 -22.43 -6.34 6.36
C LEU A 173 -22.98 -7.67 6.90
N GLU A 174 -22.60 -8.82 6.32
CA GLU A 174 -22.96 -10.15 6.83
C GLU A 174 -22.43 -10.41 8.25
N HIS A 175 -21.36 -9.69 8.65
CA HIS A 175 -20.78 -9.76 10.00
C HIS A 175 -21.21 -8.59 10.90
N GLY A 176 -22.18 -7.77 10.47
CA GLY A 176 -22.75 -6.69 11.27
C GLY A 176 -21.89 -5.43 11.35
N GLU A 177 -20.96 -5.23 10.42
CA GLU A 177 -20.15 -4.01 10.32
C GLU A 177 -20.82 -2.95 9.44
N GLU A 178 -20.45 -1.69 9.67
CA GLU A 178 -20.84 -0.56 8.82
C GLU A 178 -20.04 -0.55 7.50
N PRO A 179 -20.65 -0.04 6.41
CA PRO A 179 -19.98 0.07 5.11
C PRO A 179 -18.82 1.07 5.16
N ASP A 180 -17.84 0.88 4.28
CA ASP A 180 -16.77 1.86 4.05
C ASP A 180 -17.29 3.08 3.28
N ASP A 181 -16.59 4.22 3.43
CA ASP A 181 -16.88 5.43 2.68
C ASP A 181 -16.30 5.38 1.26
N TYR A 182 -16.94 4.60 0.39
CA TYR A 182 -16.50 4.46 -1.00
C TYR A 182 -16.56 5.75 -1.81
N ASP A 183 -17.38 6.73 -1.41
CA ASP A 183 -17.44 8.04 -2.06
C ASP A 183 -16.18 8.86 -1.78
N SER A 184 -15.69 8.84 -0.53
CA SER A 184 -14.40 9.43 -0.16
C SER A 184 -13.24 8.79 -0.94
N LEU A 185 -13.20 7.46 -1.04
CA LEU A 185 -12.17 6.77 -1.82
C LEU A 185 -12.23 7.10 -3.32
N ARG A 186 -13.44 7.21 -3.90
CA ARG A 186 -13.62 7.70 -5.28
C ARG A 186 -13.17 9.15 -5.44
N GLY A 187 -13.35 9.98 -4.43
CA GLY A 187 -12.84 11.34 -4.38
C GLY A 187 -11.31 11.39 -4.48
N LEU A 188 -10.62 10.61 -3.65
CA LEU A 188 -9.16 10.47 -3.69
C LEU A 188 -8.66 9.95 -5.05
N TYR A 189 -9.33 8.93 -5.60
CA TYR A 189 -9.03 8.41 -6.94
C TYR A 189 -9.08 9.50 -8.01
N ARG A 190 -10.16 10.30 -8.06
CA ARG A 190 -10.32 11.39 -9.03
C ARG A 190 -9.28 12.49 -8.85
N GLU A 191 -8.89 12.79 -7.62
CA GLU A 191 -7.85 13.76 -7.33
C GLU A 191 -6.48 13.29 -7.83
N VAL A 192 -6.13 12.02 -7.61
CA VAL A 192 -4.90 11.44 -8.19
C VAL A 192 -4.95 11.48 -9.71
N GLU A 193 -6.07 11.13 -10.35
CA GLU A 193 -6.20 11.22 -11.82
C GLU A 193 -6.04 12.65 -12.34
N ARG A 194 -6.55 13.65 -11.61
CA ARG A 194 -6.41 15.07 -11.97
C ARG A 194 -4.95 15.50 -11.87
N LEU A 195 -4.32 15.29 -10.72
CA LEU A 195 -2.91 15.62 -10.48
C LEU A 195 -1.98 14.90 -11.46
N TYR A 196 -2.25 13.62 -11.75
CA TYR A 196 -1.47 12.84 -12.69
C TYR A 196 -1.50 13.45 -14.10
N ARG A 197 -2.66 13.90 -14.58
CA ARG A 197 -2.78 14.60 -15.87
C ARG A 197 -2.06 15.95 -15.89
N GLU A 198 -2.08 16.68 -14.77
CA GLU A 198 -1.43 17.99 -14.64
C GLU A 198 0.09 17.91 -14.48
N SER A 199 0.59 16.80 -13.91
CA SER A 199 2.02 16.60 -13.64
C SER A 199 2.90 16.57 -14.90
N GLY A 200 2.29 16.34 -16.07
CA GLY A 200 2.99 16.40 -17.35
C GLY A 200 4.05 15.32 -17.55
N PHE A 201 3.96 14.18 -16.82
CA PHE A 201 4.79 13.01 -17.10
C PHE A 201 4.65 12.63 -18.59
N ARG A 202 5.67 12.95 -19.38
CA ARG A 202 5.78 12.51 -20.79
C ARG A 202 6.50 11.17 -20.84
#